data_AF-A0A7J5W4L0-F1
#
_entry.id   AF-A0A7J5W4L0-F1
#
_cell.length_a   1.000
_cell.length_b   1.000
_cell.length_c   1.000
_cell.angle_alpha   90.00
_cell.angle_beta   90.00
_cell.angle_gamma   90.00
#
_symmetry.space_group_name_H-M   'P 1'
#
loop_
_entity.id
_entity.type
_entity.pdbx_description
1 polymer ?
#
loop_
_entity_poly.entity_id
_entity_poly.type
_entity_poly.pdbx_seq_one_letter_code
_entity_poly.pdbx_strand_id
1 'polypeptide(L)'
;MEIGQKIKKIRELRNYSQEYMAMHLGISQEAYCRLETGQTKIELNRLKKIAETLEVEPYFLMNFDDSYVFNSCTQSGKIINQYNGISERDYTAILKRIDGLEQEVKSILSKVHKES
;
A
#
# COMPACT_ATOMS: atom_id res chain seq x y z
N MET A 1 16.33 -9.00 2.99
CA MET A 1 16.35 -7.53 2.99
C MET A 1 16.02 -7.04 4.40
N GLU A 2 16.90 -6.23 4.98
CA GLU A 2 16.70 -5.59 6.30
C GLU A 2 15.58 -4.54 6.23
N ILE A 3 14.91 -4.26 7.34
CA ILE A 3 13.77 -3.32 7.39
C ILE A 3 14.16 -1.90 6.93
N GLY A 4 15.37 -1.44 7.26
CA GLY A 4 15.89 -0.14 6.82
C GLY A 4 15.98 -0.01 5.30
N GLN A 5 16.39 -1.09 4.62
CA GLN A 5 16.46 -1.13 3.16
C GLN A 5 15.06 -1.12 2.52
N LYS A 6 14.08 -1.76 3.15
CA LYS A 6 12.66 -1.71 2.73
C LYS A 6 12.11 -0.29 2.79
N ILE A 7 12.34 0.39 3.92
CA ILE A 7 11.97 1.79 4.14
C ILE A 7 12.60 2.68 3.06
N LYS A 8 13.90 2.50 2.79
CA LYS A 8 14.61 3.25 1.75
C LYS A 8 13.96 3.12 0.38
N LYS A 9 13.64 1.89 -0.04
CA LYS A 9 13.01 1.65 -1.34
C LYS A 9 11.64 2.31 -1.45
N ILE A 10 10.80 2.17 -0.42
CA ILE A 10 9.46 2.79 -0.42
C ILE A 10 9.58 4.32 -0.41
N ARG A 11 10.53 4.88 0.33
CA ARG A 11 10.83 6.32 0.31
C ARG A 11 11.20 6.81 -1.08
N GLU A 12 12.09 6.09 -1.77
CA GLU A 12 12.52 6.43 -3.13
C GLU A 12 11.38 6.30 -4.14
N LEU A 13 10.52 5.29 -4.01
CA LEU A 13 9.30 5.15 -4.82
C LEU A 13 8.31 6.31 -4.61
N ARG A 14 8.27 6.89 -3.40
CA ARG A 14 7.49 8.09 -3.08
C ARG A 14 8.17 9.40 -3.52
N ASN A 15 9.41 9.33 -4.04
CA ASN A 15 10.26 10.49 -4.33
C ASN A 15 10.51 11.40 -3.12
N TYR A 16 10.55 10.83 -1.92
CA TYR A 16 10.86 11.58 -0.70
C TYR A 16 12.37 11.64 -0.46
N SER A 17 12.88 12.79 -0.05
CA SER A 17 14.27 12.92 0.39
C SER A 17 14.46 12.41 1.82
N GLN A 18 15.70 12.15 2.22
CA GLN A 18 16.00 11.79 3.61
C GLN A 18 15.72 12.96 4.55
N GLU A 19 15.94 14.19 4.12
CA GLU A 19 15.64 15.42 4.86
C GLU A 19 14.15 15.56 5.11
N TYR A 20 13.30 15.29 4.11
CA TYR A 20 11.85 15.31 4.26
C TYR A 20 11.39 14.33 5.34
N MET A 21 11.85 13.09 5.26
CA MET A 21 11.51 12.06 6.26
C MET A 21 12.01 12.43 7.66
N ALA A 22 13.25 12.92 7.76
CA ALA A 22 13.84 13.33 9.02
C ALA A 22 13.06 14.48 9.67
N MET A 23 12.63 15.47 8.88
CA MET A 23 11.80 16.58 9.33
C MET A 23 10.46 16.09 9.89
N HIS A 24 9.75 15.20 9.17
CA HIS A 24 8.48 14.64 9.62
C HIS A 24 8.59 13.74 10.86
N LEU A 25 9.73 13.08 11.03
CA LEU A 25 10.01 12.24 12.19
C LEU A 25 10.60 13.00 13.38
N GLY A 26 10.93 14.30 13.20
CA GLY A 26 11.55 15.13 14.24
C GLY A 26 12.96 14.69 14.62
N ILE A 27 13.74 14.19 13.65
CA ILE A 27 15.12 13.71 13.86
C ILE A 27 16.08 14.37 12.85
N SER A 28 17.39 14.21 13.05
CA SER A 28 18.37 14.66 12.05
C SER A 28 18.37 13.75 10.82
N GLN A 29 18.76 14.30 9.66
CA GLN A 29 18.94 13.52 8.44
C GLN A 29 19.92 12.35 8.64
N GLU A 30 21.03 12.59 9.34
CA GLU A 30 22.00 11.55 9.69
C GLU A 30 21.36 10.44 10.53
N ALA A 31 20.53 10.80 11.53
CA ALA A 31 19.80 9.82 12.31
C ALA A 31 18.85 9.00 11.43
N TYR A 32 18.17 9.62 10.45
CA TYR A 32 17.33 8.90 9.50
C TYR A 32 18.15 7.97 8.58
N CYS A 33 19.28 8.43 8.06
CA CYS A 33 20.19 7.62 7.25
C CYS A 33 20.64 6.35 7.98
N ARG A 34 20.95 6.47 9.28
CA ARG A 34 21.30 5.31 10.14
C ARG A 34 20.15 4.30 10.31
N LEU A 35 18.89 4.73 10.18
CA LEU A 35 17.75 3.81 10.16
C LEU A 35 17.72 3.02 8.84
N GLU A 36 17.95 3.70 7.71
CA GLU A 36 17.94 3.07 6.39
C GLU A 36 19.08 2.07 6.20
N THR A 37 20.27 2.39 6.72
CA THR A 37 21.46 1.53 6.64
C THR A 37 21.46 0.39 7.66
N GLY A 38 20.46 0.34 8.56
CA GLY A 38 20.36 -0.69 9.60
C GLY A 38 21.35 -0.50 10.78
N GLN A 39 22.05 0.63 10.83
CA GLN A 39 22.96 0.97 11.93
C GLN A 39 22.22 1.26 13.24
N THR A 40 20.95 1.67 13.16
CA THR A 40 20.07 1.87 14.32
C THR A 40 18.88 0.94 14.24
N LYS A 41 18.62 0.20 15.32
CA LYS A 41 17.46 -0.69 15.41
C LYS A 41 16.17 0.13 15.36
N ILE A 42 15.23 -0.29 14.53
CA ILE A 42 13.91 0.34 14.40
C ILE A 42 12.93 -0.37 15.33
N GLU A 43 12.46 0.34 16.35
CA GLU A 43 11.40 -0.15 17.23
C GLU A 43 10.02 0.02 16.60
N LEU A 44 9.05 -0.78 17.06
CA LEU A 44 7.69 -0.81 16.51
C LEU A 44 7.03 0.58 16.47
N ASN A 45 7.17 1.37 17.54
CA ASN A 45 6.60 2.73 17.59
C ASN A 45 7.21 3.66 16.54
N ARG A 46 8.52 3.51 16.27
CA ARG A 46 9.20 4.28 15.24
C ARG A 46 8.81 3.80 13.84
N LEU A 47 8.70 2.50 13.65
CA LEU A 47 8.22 1.91 12.41
C LEU A 47 6.81 2.42 12.04
N LYS A 48 5.90 2.53 13.02
CA LYS A 48 4.56 3.09 12.82
C LYS A 48 4.61 4.54 12.30
N LYS A 49 5.41 5.40 12.94
CA LYS A 49 5.59 6.80 12.48
C LYS A 49 6.20 6.90 11.08
N ILE A 50 7.15 6.01 10.77
CA ILE A 50 7.73 5.92 9.43
C ILE A 50 6.66 5.50 8.42
N ALA A 51 5.83 4.50 8.75
CA ALA A 51 4.74 4.03 7.92
C ALA A 51 3.70 5.14 7.66
N GLU A 52 3.32 5.88 8.70
CA GLU A 52 2.44 7.05 8.62
C GLU A 52 3.01 8.11 7.66
N THR A 53 4.31 8.44 7.80
CA THR A 53 4.97 9.43 6.93
C THR A 53 5.07 8.95 5.47
N LEU A 54 5.23 7.64 5.26
CA LEU A 54 5.28 7.02 3.93
C LEU A 54 3.89 6.72 3.35
N GLU A 55 2.82 7.02 4.11
CA GLU A 55 1.43 6.74 3.76
C GLU A 55 1.22 5.25 3.41
N VAL A 56 1.76 4.35 4.25
CA VAL A 56 1.61 2.90 4.09
C VAL A 56 1.30 2.25 5.43
N GLU A 57 0.74 1.05 5.39
CA GLU A 57 0.56 0.23 6.59
C GLU A 57 1.91 -0.28 7.12
N PRO A 58 2.13 -0.33 8.46
CA PRO A 58 3.36 -0.88 9.04
C PRO A 58 3.63 -2.33 8.60
N TYR A 59 2.57 -3.11 8.40
CA TYR A 59 2.67 -4.48 7.89
C TYR A 59 3.28 -4.54 6.49
N PHE A 60 3.00 -3.54 5.64
CA PHE A 60 3.58 -3.46 4.30
C PHE A 60 5.09 -3.24 4.38
N LEU A 61 5.58 -2.34 5.24
CA LEU A 61 7.02 -2.15 5.45
C LEU A 61 7.72 -3.44 5.89
N MET A 62 7.09 -4.22 6.76
CA MET A 62 7.65 -5.49 7.24
C MET A 62 7.74 -6.55 6.14
N ASN A 63 6.72 -6.64 5.29
CA ASN A 63 6.59 -7.69 4.27
C ASN A 63 7.03 -7.26 2.87
N PHE A 64 7.49 -6.02 2.70
CA PHE A 64 7.95 -5.52 1.40
C PHE A 64 9.07 -6.42 0.84
N ASP A 65 8.91 -6.81 -0.41
CA ASP A 65 9.85 -7.60 -1.19
C ASP A 65 10.00 -6.99 -2.59
N ASP A 66 11.19 -7.11 -3.17
CA ASP A 66 11.54 -6.50 -4.46
C ASP A 66 10.74 -7.09 -5.62
N SER A 67 10.28 -8.33 -5.46
CA SER A 67 9.39 -9.03 -6.39
C SER A 67 8.07 -8.28 -6.65
N TYR A 68 7.63 -7.41 -5.72
CA TYR A 68 6.42 -6.59 -5.88
C TYR A 68 6.63 -5.32 -6.73
N VAL A 69 7.87 -4.93 -7.02
CA VAL A 69 8.18 -3.65 -7.68
C VAL A 69 8.25 -3.79 -9.21
N PHE A 70 8.51 -4.99 -9.72
CA PHE A 70 8.68 -5.27 -11.14
C PHE A 70 7.41 -5.86 -11.78
N ASN A 71 6.32 -5.09 -11.83
CA ASN A 71 5.21 -5.43 -12.73
C ASN A 71 4.62 -4.23 -13.48
N SER A 72 5.34 -3.11 -13.55
CA SER A 72 4.86 -1.92 -14.28
C SER A 72 6.00 -1.11 -14.88
N CYS A 73 6.79 -1.74 -15.75
CA CYS A 73 7.60 -1.00 -16.72
C CYS A 73 6.74 -0.48 -17.87
N THR A 74 5.63 0.23 -17.58
CA THR A 74 4.94 1.08 -18.56
C THR A 74 4.18 2.17 -17.81
N GLN A 75 4.66 3.40 -17.98
CA GLN A 75 3.99 4.67 -17.70
C GLN A 75 3.86 5.10 -16.23
N SER A 76 4.76 6.02 -15.87
CA SER A 76 4.45 7.31 -15.27
C SER A 76 3.45 7.32 -14.11
N GLY A 77 3.99 7.21 -12.90
CA GLY A 77 3.51 7.91 -11.71
C GLY A 77 2.00 7.88 -11.47
N LYS A 78 1.45 6.72 -11.11
CA LYS A 78 0.17 6.64 -10.40
C LYS A 78 0.20 5.53 -9.35
N ILE A 79 0.27 5.99 -8.10
CA ILE A 79 -0.39 5.46 -6.91
C ILE A 79 -0.24 3.95 -6.66
N ILE A 80 0.66 3.60 -5.73
CA ILE A 80 0.62 2.32 -5.01
C ILE A 80 -0.61 2.36 -4.10
N ASN A 81 -1.79 2.19 -4.71
CA ASN A 81 -3.02 1.94 -3.99
C ASN A 81 -3.03 0.47 -3.64
N GLN A 82 -2.96 0.26 -2.33
CA GLN A 82 -3.34 -0.90 -1.56
C GLN A 82 -4.59 -1.62 -2.14
N TYR A 83 -4.39 -2.45 -3.14
CA TYR A 83 -5.25 -3.61 -3.40
C TYR A 83 -4.35 -4.84 -3.32
N ASN A 84 -4.47 -5.52 -2.18
CA ASN A 84 -3.89 -6.82 -1.93
C ASN A 84 -4.07 -7.73 -3.16
N GLY A 85 -3.09 -8.60 -3.42
CA GLY A 85 -3.12 -9.57 -4.51
C GLY A 85 -4.40 -10.41 -4.49
N ILE A 86 -5.37 -9.98 -5.27
CA ILE A 86 -6.49 -10.79 -5.71
C ILE A 86 -6.01 -11.41 -7.02
N SER A 87 -5.95 -12.74 -7.09
CA SER A 87 -5.65 -13.42 -8.36
C SER A 87 -6.64 -12.92 -9.42
N GLU A 88 -6.24 -12.80 -10.68
CA GLU A 88 -7.15 -12.45 -11.79
C GLU A 88 -8.42 -13.33 -11.80
N ARG A 89 -8.25 -14.60 -11.39
CA ARG A 89 -9.34 -15.54 -11.16
C ARG A 89 -10.32 -15.09 -10.07
N ASP A 90 -9.80 -14.66 -8.93
CA ASP A 90 -10.61 -14.21 -7.79
C ASP A 90 -11.32 -12.89 -8.12
N TYR A 91 -10.65 -12.00 -8.87
CA TYR A 91 -11.24 -10.75 -9.35
C TYR A 91 -12.44 -11.03 -10.28
N THR A 92 -12.27 -11.98 -11.20
CA THR A 92 -13.35 -12.41 -12.10
C THR A 92 -14.51 -13.05 -11.33
N ALA A 93 -14.22 -13.85 -10.30
CA ALA A 93 -15.25 -14.45 -9.45
C ALA A 93 -16.05 -13.39 -8.68
N ILE A 94 -15.38 -12.35 -8.17
CA ILE A 94 -16.00 -11.22 -7.47
C ILE A 94 -16.89 -10.42 -8.43
N LEU A 95 -16.40 -10.07 -9.62
CA LEU A 95 -17.20 -9.34 -10.63
C LEU A 95 -18.46 -10.10 -11.02
N LYS A 96 -18.36 -11.42 -11.23
CA LYS A 96 -19.51 -12.27 -11.53
C LYS A 96 -20.53 -12.29 -10.39
N ARG A 97 -20.08 -12.22 -9.13
CA ARG A 97 -20.97 -12.14 -7.97
C ARG A 97 -21.68 -10.80 -7.90
N ILE A 98 -21.00 -9.70 -8.20
CA ILE A 98 -21.58 -8.35 -8.23
C ILE A 98 -22.69 -8.27 -9.27
N ASP A 99 -22.42 -8.68 -10.51
CA ASP A 99 -23.43 -8.66 -11.58
C ASP A 99 -24.66 -9.51 -11.22
N GLY A 100 -24.45 -10.69 -10.63
CA GLY A 100 -25.55 -11.54 -10.16
C GLY A 100 -26.44 -10.86 -9.11
N LEU A 101 -25.83 -10.15 -8.15
CA LEU A 101 -26.56 -9.41 -7.12
C LEU A 101 -27.31 -8.21 -7.71
N GLU A 102 -26.72 -7.50 -8.66
CA GLU A 102 -27.37 -6.37 -9.35
C GLU A 102 -28.62 -6.81 -10.12
N GLN A 103 -28.56 -7.96 -10.79
CA GLN A 103 -29.73 -8.52 -11.47
C GLN A 103 -30.82 -8.94 -10.49
N GLU A 104 -30.44 -9.52 -9.34
CA GLU A 104 -31.38 -9.93 -8.30
C GLU A 104 -32.10 -8.71 -7.70
N VAL A 105 -31.35 -7.66 -7.37
CA VAL A 105 -31.91 -6.37 -6.90
C VAL A 105 -32.87 -5.79 -7.94
N LYS A 106 -32.48 -5.77 -9.22
CA LYS A 106 -33.34 -5.29 -10.30
C LYS A 106 -34.62 -6.11 -10.45
N SER A 107 -34.52 -7.44 -10.31
CA SER A 107 -35.67 -8.34 -10.34
C SER A 107 -36.62 -8.05 -9.19
N ILE A 108 -36.11 -7.92 -7.96
CA ILE A 108 -36.90 -7.62 -6.76
C ILE A 108 -37.60 -6.27 -6.91
N LEU A 109 -36.89 -5.23 -7.35
CA LEU A 109 -37.48 -3.90 -7.59
C LEU A 109 -38.63 -3.95 -8.61
N SER A 110 -38.48 -4.75 -9.66
CA SER A 110 -39.54 -4.92 -10.67
C SER A 110 -40.78 -5.66 -10.16
N LYS A 111 -40.63 -6.54 -9.15
CA LYS A 111 -41.74 -7.26 -8.51
C LYS A 111 -42.50 -6.34 -7.55
N VAL A 112 -41.79 -5.55 -6.74
CA VAL A 112 -42.39 -4.58 -5.82
C VAL A 112 -43.24 -3.55 -6.56
N HIS A 113 -42.78 -3.05 -7.73
CA HIS A 113 -43.53 -2.10 -8.55
C HIS A 113 -44.77 -2.69 -9.26
N LYS A 114 -44.92 -4.01 -9.32
CA LYS A 114 -46.09 -4.67 -9.93
C LYS A 114 -47.18 -5.03 -8.93
N GLU A 115 -46.86 -5.00 -7.63
CA GLU A 115 -47.77 -5.34 -6.53
C GLU A 115 -48.32 -4.09 -5.82
N SER A 116 -47.99 -2.88 -6.29
CA SER A 116 -48.57 -1.59 -5.88
C SER A 116 -49.50 -1.05 -6.97
#